data_AF-A0A356NHY6-F1
#
_entry.id   AF-A0A356NHY6-F1
#
_cell.length_a   1.000
_cell.length_b   1.000
_cell.length_c   1.000
_cell.angle_alpha   90.00
_cell.angle_beta   90.00
_cell.angle_gamma   90.00
#
_symmetry.space_group_name_H-M   'P 1'
#
loop_
_entity.id
_entity.type
_entity.pdbx_description
1 polymer ?
#
loop_
_entity_poly.entity_id
_entity_poly.type
_entity_poly.pdbx_seq_one_letter_code
_entity_poly.pdbx_strand_id
1 'polypeptide(L)'
;MNVRVFQTLLKRELGFYLTTLTGYVILSMVMFLIGLSLLTVILAYNGRAMDAPLTEAFYATPFFWFIVLLACPAITMRSFAHEKSTGTYEALMTTPVSNLQIVFSKFLASWIFYGLMWLPLWGFMVWLGQFFNDPEYLDAGIVGGTALGVMLLGGLFLAIGCLAS
;
A
#
# COMPACT_ATOMS: atom_id res chain seq x y z
N MET A 1 0.17 -24.91 13.53
CA MET A 1 -0.45 -23.59 13.21
C MET A 1 -1.80 -23.85 12.56
N ASN A 2 -2.92 -23.51 13.21
CA ASN A 2 -4.25 -23.76 12.65
C ASN A 2 -4.54 -22.76 11.52
N VAL A 3 -4.46 -23.20 10.27
CA VAL A 3 -4.64 -22.37 9.06
C VAL A 3 -5.98 -21.64 9.06
N ARG A 4 -7.05 -22.28 9.56
CA ARG A 4 -8.39 -21.68 9.64
C ARG A 4 -8.44 -20.47 10.59
N VAL A 5 -7.77 -20.57 11.74
CA VAL A 5 -7.71 -19.46 12.72
C VAL A 5 -6.96 -18.27 12.12
N PHE A 6 -5.87 -18.53 11.40
CA PHE A 6 -5.08 -17.49 10.74
C PHE A 6 -5.90 -16.73 9.69
N GLN A 7 -6.62 -17.47 8.84
CA GLN A 7 -7.46 -16.87 7.80
C GLN A 7 -8.60 -16.03 8.38
N THR A 8 -9.22 -16.48 9.48
CA THR A 8 -10.27 -15.71 10.16
C THR A 8 -9.71 -14.41 10.75
N LEU A 9 -8.56 -14.46 11.41
CA LEU A 9 -7.87 -13.27 11.91
C LEU A 9 -7.54 -12.30 10.77
N LEU A 10 -6.92 -12.78 9.70
CA LEU A 10 -6.56 -11.95 8.54
C LEU A 10 -7.79 -11.26 7.94
N LYS A 11 -8.88 -12.00 7.69
CA LYS A 11 -10.13 -11.43 7.16
C LYS A 11 -10.72 -10.38 8.10
N ARG A 12 -10.67 -10.61 9.41
CA ARG A 12 -11.13 -9.66 10.42
C ARG A 12 -10.32 -8.37 10.38
N GLU A 13 -8.99 -8.47 10.37
CA GLU A 13 -8.09 -7.30 10.32
C GLU A 13 -8.29 -6.53 9.00
N LEU A 14 -8.34 -7.23 7.86
CA LEU A 14 -8.57 -6.60 6.56
C LEU A 14 -9.94 -5.91 6.49
N GLY A 15 -10.98 -6.56 7.03
CA GLY A 15 -12.31 -5.97 7.15
C GLY A 15 -12.32 -4.73 8.04
N PHE A 16 -11.56 -4.72 9.12
CA PHE A 16 -11.42 -3.55 10.00
C PHE A 16 -10.80 -2.36 9.26
N TYR A 17 -9.76 -2.57 8.45
CA TYR A 17 -9.21 -1.50 7.62
C TYR A 17 -10.21 -0.95 6.60
N LEU A 18 -11.04 -1.81 5.98
CA LEU A 18 -11.99 -1.40 4.93
C LEU A 18 -13.34 -0.88 5.46
N THR A 19 -13.67 -1.10 6.73
CA THR A 19 -14.96 -0.66 7.33
C THR A 19 -14.83 0.57 8.20
N THR A 20 -13.62 0.91 8.63
CA THR A 20 -13.38 2.07 9.50
C THR A 20 -13.21 3.34 8.69
N LEU A 21 -13.77 4.45 9.20
CA LEU A 21 -13.68 5.78 8.58
C LEU A 21 -12.24 6.18 8.25
N THR A 22 -11.29 5.78 9.08
CA THR A 22 -9.88 6.14 8.90
C THR A 22 -9.18 5.37 7.81
N GLY A 23 -9.58 4.12 7.56
CA GLY A 23 -9.11 3.41 6.38
C GLY A 23 -9.52 4.15 5.11
N TYR A 24 -10.77 4.64 5.07
CA TYR A 24 -11.25 5.48 3.97
C TYR A 24 -10.50 6.82 3.86
N VAL A 25 -10.17 7.47 4.98
CA VAL A 25 -9.38 8.73 4.98
C VAL A 25 -7.98 8.50 4.43
N ILE A 26 -7.30 7.41 4.82
CA ILE A 26 -5.98 7.08 4.28
C ILE A 26 -6.09 6.77 2.78
N LEU A 27 -7.07 5.97 2.38
CA LEU A 27 -7.29 5.61 0.98
C LEU A 27 -7.57 6.85 0.11
N SER A 28 -8.43 7.76 0.57
CA SER A 28 -8.77 8.98 -0.16
C SER A 28 -7.59 9.93 -0.27
N MET A 29 -6.79 10.09 0.79
CA MET A 29 -5.59 10.92 0.76
C MET A 29 -4.52 10.36 -0.17
N VAL A 30 -4.30 9.04 -0.16
CA VAL A 30 -3.37 8.39 -1.10
C VAL A 30 -3.86 8.51 -2.54
N MET A 31 -5.15 8.29 -2.80
CA MET A 31 -5.75 8.52 -4.13
C MET A 31 -5.56 9.95 -4.62
N PHE A 32 -5.77 10.93 -3.74
CA PHE A 32 -5.58 12.33 -4.07
C PHE A 32 -4.12 12.64 -4.43
N LEU A 33 -3.15 12.14 -3.67
CA LEU A 33 -1.72 12.31 -3.94
C LEU A 33 -1.28 11.62 -5.24
N ILE A 34 -1.81 10.42 -5.52
CA ILE A 34 -1.57 9.72 -6.80
C ILE A 34 -2.11 10.57 -7.95
N GLY A 35 -3.33 11.11 -7.82
CA GLY A 35 -3.93 11.99 -8.83
C GLY A 35 -3.11 13.25 -9.09
N LEU A 36 -2.60 13.91 -8.04
CA LEU A 36 -1.70 15.06 -8.17
C LEU A 36 -0.39 14.69 -8.88
N SER A 37 0.22 13.57 -8.52
CA SER A 37 1.44 13.07 -9.16
C SER A 37 1.24 12.83 -10.66
N LEU A 38 0.14 12.16 -11.02
CA LEU A 38 -0.21 11.93 -12.43
C LEU A 38 -0.47 13.24 -13.18
N LEU A 39 -1.16 14.20 -12.57
CA LEU A 39 -1.38 15.52 -13.17
C LEU A 39 -0.05 16.24 -13.43
N THR A 40 0.88 16.23 -12.48
CA THR A 40 2.20 16.84 -12.65
C THR A 40 3.00 16.21 -13.78
N VAL A 41 2.94 14.88 -13.90
CA VAL A 41 3.60 14.15 -14.98
C VAL A 41 2.93 14.51 -16.32
N ILE A 42 1.61 14.45 -16.43
CA ILE A 42 0.91 14.80 -17.69
C ILE A 42 1.21 16.23 -18.14
N LEU A 43 1.22 17.20 -17.22
CA LEU A 43 1.55 18.59 -17.53
C LEU A 43 3.02 18.76 -17.97
N ALA A 44 3.95 17.99 -17.40
CA ALA A 44 5.35 17.99 -17.81
C ALA A 44 5.56 17.39 -19.22
N TYR A 45 4.73 16.40 -19.60
CA TYR A 45 4.77 15.74 -20.92
C TYR A 45 3.95 16.48 -21.99
N ASN A 46 3.14 17.48 -21.63
CA ASN A 46 2.28 18.20 -22.57
C ASN A 46 3.11 19.08 -23.53
N GLY A 47 3.47 18.51 -24.68
CA GLY A 47 4.17 19.20 -25.77
C GLY A 47 5.70 19.13 -25.75
N ARG A 48 6.29 18.25 -24.92
CA ARG A 48 7.75 18.02 -24.87
C ARG A 48 8.06 16.53 -24.95
N ALA A 49 8.95 16.14 -25.87
CA ALA A 49 9.55 14.81 -25.84
C ALA A 49 10.58 14.79 -24.70
N MET A 50 10.37 13.91 -23.72
CA MET A 50 11.43 13.54 -22.77
C MET A 50 12.02 12.21 -23.17
N ASP A 51 13.35 12.09 -23.01
CA ASP A 51 14.10 10.85 -23.25
C ASP A 51 13.87 9.79 -22.14
N ALA A 52 13.01 10.07 -21.16
CA ALA A 52 12.79 9.24 -19.98
C ALA A 52 11.40 8.57 -19.96
N PRO A 53 11.32 7.29 -19.54
CA PRO A 53 10.07 6.55 -19.46
C PRO A 53 9.12 7.14 -18.40
N LEU A 54 7.81 7.05 -18.66
CA LEU A 54 6.74 7.61 -17.82
C LEU A 54 6.80 7.13 -16.36
N THR A 55 7.23 5.88 -16.15
CA THR A 55 7.43 5.28 -14.83
C THR A 55 8.47 6.05 -14.03
N GLU A 56 9.61 6.39 -14.63
CA GLU A 56 10.69 7.12 -13.96
C GLU A 56 10.24 8.54 -13.56
N ALA A 57 9.51 9.24 -14.42
CA ALA A 57 8.95 10.56 -14.13
C ALA A 57 7.96 10.53 -12.94
N PHE A 58 7.15 9.48 -12.83
CA PHE A 58 6.24 9.32 -11.69
C PHE A 58 7.00 9.10 -10.37
N TYR A 59 8.02 8.24 -10.36
CA TYR A 59 8.81 7.96 -9.15
C TYR A 59 9.74 9.10 -8.74
N ALA A 60 10.16 9.94 -9.70
CA ALA A 60 10.92 11.15 -9.43
C ALA A 60 10.09 12.25 -8.73
N THR A 61 8.76 12.12 -8.74
CA THR A 61 7.87 13.13 -8.15
C THR A 61 7.89 13.05 -6.62
N PRO A 62 8.05 14.19 -5.89
CA PRO A 62 8.11 14.19 -4.43
C PRO A 62 6.87 13.58 -3.76
N PHE A 63 5.70 13.65 -4.42
CA PHE A 63 4.46 13.05 -3.94
C PHE A 63 4.54 11.52 -3.76
N PHE A 64 5.32 10.83 -4.60
CA PHE A 64 5.53 9.38 -4.46
C PHE A 64 6.19 9.04 -3.11
N TRP A 65 7.24 9.77 -2.75
CA TRP A 65 7.93 9.58 -1.48
C TRP A 65 7.05 9.94 -0.28
N PHE A 66 6.21 10.97 -0.39
CA PHE A 66 5.22 11.29 0.63
C PHE A 66 4.21 10.16 0.83
N ILE A 67 3.71 9.55 -0.24
CA ILE A 67 2.79 8.41 -0.13
C ILE A 67 3.47 7.26 0.62
N VAL A 68 4.66 6.86 0.21
CA VAL A 68 5.38 5.74 0.83
C VAL A 68 5.69 6.03 2.31
N LEU A 69 6.20 7.22 2.61
CA LEU A 69 6.67 7.58 3.96
C LEU A 69 5.51 7.83 4.93
N LEU A 70 4.40 8.41 4.47
CA LEU A 70 3.26 8.77 5.33
C LEU A 70 2.22 7.65 5.41
N ALA A 71 2.01 6.88 4.34
CA ALA A 71 1.03 5.78 4.35
C ALA A 71 1.46 4.67 5.31
N CYS A 72 2.74 4.32 5.37
CA CYS A 72 3.21 3.25 6.25
C CYS A 72 2.89 3.48 7.74
N PRO A 73 3.30 4.58 8.38
CA PRO A 73 2.94 4.85 9.77
C PRO A 73 1.43 5.05 9.94
N ALA A 74 0.73 5.65 8.97
CA ALA A 74 -0.72 5.80 9.05
C ALA A 74 -1.46 4.45 9.10
N ILE A 75 -0.97 3.45 8.36
CA ILE A 75 -1.53 2.08 8.34
C ILE A 75 -1.16 1.31 9.62
N THR A 76 0.08 1.42 10.10
CA THR A 76 0.58 0.62 11.23
C THR A 76 0.24 1.18 12.59
N MET A 77 0.11 2.51 12.75
CA MET A 77 -0.17 3.17 14.04
C MET A 77 -1.43 2.66 14.74
N ARG A 78 -2.37 2.07 13.98
CA ARG A 78 -3.64 1.58 14.52
C ARG A 78 -3.65 0.07 14.79
N SER A 79 -2.61 -0.66 14.36
CA SER A 79 -2.63 -2.12 14.36
C SER A 79 -2.60 -2.72 15.77
N PHE A 80 -1.65 -2.30 16.62
CA PHE A 80 -1.57 -2.77 18.02
C PHE A 80 -2.06 -1.72 19.03
N ALA A 81 -1.90 -0.43 18.75
CA ALA A 81 -2.32 0.63 19.67
C ALA A 81 -3.84 0.61 19.96
N HIS A 82 -4.65 0.22 18.96
CA HIS A 82 -6.11 0.20 19.12
C HIS A 82 -6.58 -0.96 20.01
N GLU A 83 -6.00 -2.16 19.85
CA GLU A 83 -6.25 -3.31 20.73
C GLU A 83 -5.76 -3.07 22.15
N LYS A 84 -4.65 -2.35 22.32
CA LYS A 84 -4.13 -1.93 23.63
C LYS A 84 -5.05 -0.92 24.32
N SER A 85 -5.64 0.02 23.56
CA SER A 85 -6.56 1.03 24.14
C SER A 85 -7.96 0.49 24.45
N THR A 86 -8.40 -0.54 23.74
CA THR A 86 -9.76 -1.12 23.88
C THR A 86 -9.82 -2.29 24.87
N GLY A 87 -8.69 -2.69 25.47
CA GLY A 87 -8.60 -3.81 26.41
C GLY A 87 -8.81 -5.19 25.78
N THR A 88 -9.01 -5.26 24.45
CA THR A 88 -9.17 -6.54 23.73
C THR A 88 -7.89 -7.34 23.64
N TYR A 89 -6.74 -6.72 23.89
CA TYR A 89 -5.44 -7.39 23.95
C TYR A 89 -5.40 -8.51 25.01
N GLU A 90 -6.01 -8.28 26.18
CA GLU A 90 -6.05 -9.27 27.27
C GLU A 90 -6.89 -10.49 26.88
N ALA A 91 -8.05 -10.27 26.26
CA ALA A 91 -8.89 -11.36 25.74
C ALA A 91 -8.18 -12.15 24.63
N LEU A 92 -7.42 -11.49 23.75
CA LEU A 92 -6.68 -12.15 22.68
C LEU A 92 -5.54 -13.02 23.21
N MET A 93 -4.85 -12.57 24.27
CA MET A 93 -3.79 -13.34 24.94
C MET A 93 -4.31 -14.53 25.74
N THR A 94 -5.56 -14.50 26.20
CA THR A 94 -6.19 -15.66 26.86
C THR A 94 -6.72 -16.71 25.89
N THR A 95 -6.79 -16.39 24.59
CA THR A 95 -7.23 -17.34 23.55
C THR A 95 -6.05 -18.22 23.14
N PRO A 96 -6.22 -19.53 22.87
CA PRO A 96 -5.14 -20.44 22.48
C PRO A 96 -4.64 -20.19 21.04
N VAL A 97 -4.16 -18.98 20.77
CA VAL A 97 -3.61 -18.54 19.48
C VAL A 97 -2.14 -18.21 19.68
N SER A 98 -1.28 -18.65 18.76
CA SER A 98 0.14 -18.32 18.83
C SER A 98 0.37 -16.82 18.58
N ASN A 99 1.19 -16.18 19.39
CA ASN A 99 1.60 -14.78 19.22
C ASN A 99 2.14 -14.50 17.80
N LEU A 100 2.89 -15.45 17.23
CA LEU A 100 3.41 -15.35 15.86
C LEU A 100 2.29 -15.28 14.83
N GLN A 101 1.19 -16.00 15.05
CA GLN A 101 0.04 -16.02 14.15
C GLN A 101 -0.71 -14.68 14.14
N ILE A 102 -0.77 -14.02 15.30
CA ILE A 102 -1.37 -12.69 15.45
C ILE A 102 -0.51 -11.65 14.72
N VAL A 103 0.80 -11.59 15.03
CA VAL A 103 1.73 -10.65 14.40
C VAL A 103 1.75 -10.82 12.89
N PHE A 104 1.84 -12.06 12.41
CA PHE A 104 1.87 -12.34 10.98
C PHE A 104 0.56 -11.95 10.30
N SER A 105 -0.61 -12.19 10.93
CA SER A 105 -1.90 -11.79 10.36
C SER A 105 -2.05 -10.27 10.22
N LYS A 106 -1.56 -9.50 11.22
CA LYS A 106 -1.60 -8.04 11.21
C LYS A 106 -0.66 -7.44 10.17
N PHE A 107 0.55 -7.97 10.09
CA PHE A 107 1.49 -7.58 9.03
C PHE A 107 0.92 -7.89 7.64
N LEU A 108 0.43 -9.11 7.42
CA LEU A 108 -0.11 -9.50 6.11
C LEU A 108 -1.35 -8.67 5.73
N ALA A 109 -2.24 -8.39 6.69
CA ALA A 109 -3.41 -7.52 6.45
C ALA A 109 -2.98 -6.10 6.06
N SER A 110 -1.99 -5.53 6.78
CA SER A 110 -1.43 -4.21 6.47
C SER A 110 -0.75 -4.18 5.10
N TRP A 111 -0.01 -5.24 4.76
CA TRP A 111 0.67 -5.37 3.47
C TRP A 111 -0.32 -5.53 2.31
N ILE A 112 -1.38 -6.30 2.47
CA ILE A 112 -2.46 -6.41 1.48
C ILE A 112 -3.20 -5.07 1.32
N PHE A 113 -3.49 -4.38 2.43
CA PHE A 113 -4.17 -3.08 2.39
C PHE A 113 -3.30 -2.01 1.69
N TYR A 114 -2.00 -1.98 1.98
CA TYR A 114 -1.03 -1.16 1.25
C TYR A 114 -1.04 -1.53 -0.24
N GLY A 115 -1.04 -2.81 -0.58
CA GLY A 115 -1.12 -3.25 -1.98
C GLY A 115 -2.38 -2.78 -2.70
N LEU A 116 -3.51 -2.81 -2.00
CA LEU A 116 -4.80 -2.35 -2.52
C LEU A 116 -4.82 -0.85 -2.82
N MET A 117 -4.04 -0.04 -2.09
CA MET A 117 -3.89 1.40 -2.38
C MET A 117 -3.22 1.68 -3.72
N TRP A 118 -2.31 0.81 -4.17
CA TRP A 118 -1.56 1.00 -5.41
C TRP A 118 -2.32 0.50 -6.66
N LEU A 119 -3.40 -0.27 -6.47
CA LEU A 119 -4.19 -0.81 -7.59
C LEU A 119 -4.63 0.24 -8.62
N PRO A 120 -5.10 1.44 -8.23
CA PRO A 120 -5.54 2.44 -9.21
C PRO A 120 -4.39 3.03 -10.03
N LEU A 121 -3.18 3.12 -9.46
CA LEU A 121 -1.99 3.53 -10.21
C LEU A 121 -1.65 2.49 -11.28
N TRP A 122 -1.63 1.20 -10.91
CA TRP A 122 -1.35 0.13 -11.86
C TRP A 122 -2.43 0.02 -12.93
N GLY A 123 -3.70 0.17 -12.56
CA GLY A 123 -4.82 0.24 -13.51
C GLY A 123 -4.65 1.40 -14.49
N PHE A 124 -4.22 2.56 -14.02
CA PHE A 124 -3.94 3.71 -14.87
C PHE A 124 -2.76 3.47 -15.84
N MET A 125 -1.68 2.83 -15.40
CA MET A 125 -0.55 2.51 -16.27
C MET A 125 -0.93 1.53 -17.38
N VAL A 126 -1.72 0.51 -17.06
CA VAL A 126 -2.25 -0.45 -18.05
C VAL A 126 -3.18 0.28 -19.04
N TRP A 127 -4.05 1.17 -18.54
CA TRP A 127 -4.95 1.94 -19.39
C TRP A 127 -4.18 2.84 -20.35
N LEU A 128 -3.16 3.57 -19.88
CA LEU A 128 -2.30 4.37 -20.77
C LEU A 128 -1.59 3.52 -21.82
N GLY A 129 -1.10 2.34 -21.46
CA GLY A 129 -0.45 1.41 -22.39
C GLY A 129 -1.34 0.97 -23.56
N GLN A 130 -2.67 1.07 -23.45
CA GLN A 130 -3.58 0.80 -24.56
C GLN A 130 -3.72 1.98 -25.53
N PHE A 131 -3.46 3.22 -25.07
CA PHE A 131 -3.56 4.42 -25.90
C PHE A 131 -2.25 4.79 -26.60
N PHE A 132 -1.10 4.48 -26.00
CA PHE A 132 0.20 4.59 -26.64
C PHE A 132 0.46 3.31 -27.45
N ASN A 133 0.34 3.40 -28.77
CA ASN A 133 0.42 2.26 -29.71
C ASN A 133 1.85 1.72 -29.92
N ASP A 134 2.78 2.08 -29.03
CA ASP A 134 4.20 1.74 -29.10
C ASP A 134 4.59 0.79 -27.95
N PRO A 135 5.02 -0.45 -28.25
CA PRO A 135 5.40 -1.44 -27.23
C PRO A 135 6.64 -1.05 -26.39
N GLU A 136 7.40 -0.05 -26.82
CA GLU A 136 8.59 0.45 -26.12
C GLU A 136 8.29 1.49 -25.01
N TYR A 137 7.09 2.08 -24.98
CA TYR A 137 6.75 3.12 -23.99
C TYR A 137 6.48 2.57 -22.58
N LEU A 138 6.15 1.28 -22.49
CA LEU A 138 5.77 0.63 -21.24
C LEU A 138 6.42 -0.75 -21.20
N ASP A 139 7.73 -0.77 -20.94
CA ASP A 139 8.43 -2.04 -20.68
C ASP A 139 7.82 -2.71 -19.45
N ALA A 140 7.14 -3.84 -19.68
CA ALA A 140 6.53 -4.65 -18.64
C ALA A 140 7.54 -5.09 -17.58
N GLY A 141 8.82 -5.22 -17.94
CA GLY A 141 9.91 -5.49 -17.02
C GLY A 141 10.15 -4.35 -16.03
N ILE A 142 10.17 -3.11 -16.52
CA ILE A 142 10.36 -1.91 -15.67
C ILE A 142 9.15 -1.71 -14.75
N VAL A 143 7.93 -1.89 -15.27
CA VAL A 143 6.70 -1.74 -14.48
C VAL A 143 6.62 -2.83 -13.41
N GLY A 144 6.90 -4.08 -13.77
CA GLY A 144 6.91 -5.19 -12.81
C GLY A 144 8.00 -5.06 -11.76
N GLY A 145 9.21 -4.65 -12.15
CA GLY A 145 10.33 -4.43 -11.25
C GLY A 145 10.08 -3.29 -10.27
N THR A 146 9.53 -2.17 -10.76
CA THR A 146 9.18 -1.03 -9.91
C THR A 146 7.99 -1.33 -9.00
N ALA A 147 6.96 -2.02 -9.49
CA ALA A 147 5.83 -2.48 -8.67
C ALA A 147 6.30 -3.40 -7.53
N LEU A 148 7.20 -4.35 -7.81
CA LEU A 148 7.81 -5.19 -6.79
C LEU A 148 8.66 -4.38 -5.81
N GLY A 149 9.46 -3.43 -6.30
CA GLY A 149 10.25 -2.52 -5.47
C GLY A 149 9.39 -1.75 -4.48
N VAL A 150 8.29 -1.15 -4.95
CA VAL A 150 7.32 -0.41 -4.11
C VAL A 150 6.67 -1.32 -3.06
N MET A 151 6.32 -2.56 -3.43
CA MET A 151 5.74 -3.54 -2.51
C MET A 151 6.72 -4.02 -1.43
N LEU A 152 7.98 -4.24 -1.81
CA LEU A 152 9.04 -4.68 -0.89
C LEU A 152 9.45 -3.55 0.07
N LEU A 153 9.62 -2.34 -0.46
CA LEU A 153 9.99 -1.15 0.30
C LEU A 153 8.86 -0.74 1.26
N GLY A 154 7.61 -0.79 0.80
CA GLY A 154 6.44 -0.66 1.67
C GLY A 154 6.37 -1.77 2.72
N GLY A 155 6.66 -3.02 2.35
CA GLY A 155 6.74 -4.13 3.30
C GLY A 155 7.76 -3.91 4.42
N LEU A 156 8.93 -3.36 4.10
CA LEU A 156 9.96 -3.00 5.09
C LEU A 156 9.46 -1.91 6.06
N PHE A 157 8.87 -0.84 5.54
CA PHE A 157 8.33 0.22 6.39
C PHE A 157 7.14 -0.23 7.23
N LEU A 158 6.27 -1.08 6.69
CA LEU A 158 5.19 -1.70 7.45
C LEU A 158 5.72 -2.63 8.55
N ALA A 159 6.79 -3.38 8.30
CA ALA A 159 7.41 -4.22 9.32
C ALA A 159 8.00 -3.36 10.46
N ILE A 160 8.68 -2.26 10.14
CA ILE A 160 9.19 -1.30 11.13
C ILE A 160 8.02 -0.66 11.90
N GLY A 161 6.97 -0.25 11.21
CA GLY A 161 5.78 0.35 11.81
C GLY A 161 5.00 -0.63 12.70
N CYS A 162 4.94 -1.91 12.34
CA CYS A 162 4.37 -2.97 13.18
C CYS A 162 5.24 -3.26 14.41
N LEU A 163 6.57 -3.17 14.30
CA LEU A 163 7.47 -3.31 15.44
C LEU A 163 7.38 -2.13 16.42
N ALA A 164 7.14 -0.93 15.90
CA ALA A 164 7.04 0.30 16.70
C ALA A 164 5.64 0.55 17.30
N SER A 165 4.61 -0.18 16.86
CA SER A 165 3.23 -0.08 17.34
C SER A 165 2.98 -0.88 18.61
#